data_AF-A0A7Z9YCE4-F1
#
_entry.id   AF-A0A7Z9YCE4-F1
#
_cell.length_a   1.000
_cell.length_b   1.000
_cell.length_c   1.000
_cell.angle_alpha   90.00
_cell.angle_beta   90.00
_cell.angle_gamma   90.00
#
_symmetry.space_group_name_H-M   'P 1'
#
loop_
_entity.id
_entity.type
_entity.pdbx_description
1 polymer ?
#
loop_
_entity_poly.entity_id
_entity_poly.type
_entity_poly.pdbx_seq_one_letter_code
_entity_poly.pdbx_strand_id
1 'polypeptide(L)'
;MSKRIGIGIIGCGMISKSHVRGYLELPERARILAVCDVVEENAKERAAMVISEAEERSHKLAEEAKKAETAEEKGRLEERSKLLAEYAK
;
A
#
# COMPACT_ATOMS: atom_id res chain seq x y z
N MET A 1 -3.84 -16.94 -8.63
CA MET A 1 -3.47 -15.83 -7.73
C MET A 1 -3.42 -16.34 -6.31
N SER A 2 -2.24 -16.38 -5.69
CA SER A 2 -2.15 -16.67 -4.26
C SER A 2 -2.76 -15.50 -3.49
N LYS A 3 -3.64 -15.80 -2.53
CA LYS A 3 -4.35 -14.81 -1.73
C LYS A 3 -3.34 -13.96 -0.94
N ARG A 4 -3.42 -12.62 -1.03
CA ARG A 4 -2.58 -11.70 -0.23
C ARG A 4 -2.84 -11.87 1.26
N ILE A 5 -1.81 -11.73 2.07
CA ILE A 5 -1.90 -11.75 3.52
C ILE A 5 -2.56 -10.44 3.99
N GLY A 6 -3.66 -10.55 4.73
CA GLY A 6 -4.30 -9.40 5.37
C GLY A 6 -3.54 -8.99 6.64
N ILE A 7 -3.22 -7.71 6.76
CA ILE A 7 -2.43 -7.15 7.84
C ILE A 7 -3.30 -6.20 8.68
N GLY A 8 -3.30 -6.41 9.99
CA GLY A 8 -3.78 -5.43 10.97
C GLY A 8 -2.59 -4.81 11.71
N ILE A 9 -2.58 -3.49 11.85
CA ILE A 9 -1.55 -2.77 12.62
C ILE A 9 -2.16 -2.33 13.95
N ILE A 10 -1.67 -2.86 15.06
CA ILE A 10 -2.07 -2.47 16.42
C ILE A 10 -0.95 -1.62 17.02
N GLY A 11 -1.27 -0.39 17.42
CA GLY A 11 -0.32 0.61 17.86
C GLY A 11 0.17 1.47 16.68
N CYS A 12 -0.28 2.71 16.66
CA CYS A 12 -0.04 3.70 15.60
C CYS A 12 1.07 4.71 15.96
N GLY A 13 1.93 4.35 16.91
CA GLY A 13 3.09 5.14 17.35
C GLY A 13 4.24 5.19 16.32
N MET A 14 5.44 5.54 16.79
CA MET A 14 6.58 5.93 15.92
C MET A 14 6.92 4.92 14.80
N ILE A 15 6.99 3.62 15.12
CA ILE A 15 7.45 2.58 14.18
C ILE A 15 6.37 2.16 13.17
N SER A 16 5.09 2.46 13.43
CA SER A 16 3.99 2.08 12.54
C SER A 16 4.11 2.69 11.14
N LYS A 17 4.80 3.82 10.98
CA LYS A 17 5.17 4.42 9.67
C LYS A 17 5.99 3.47 8.81
N SER A 18 7.01 2.85 9.41
CA SER A 18 7.89 1.91 8.72
C SER A 18 7.15 0.62 8.34
N HIS A 19 6.24 0.14 9.20
CA HIS A 19 5.39 -1.01 8.87
C HIS A 19 4.49 -0.73 7.67
N VAL A 20 3.81 0.42 7.65
CA VAL A 20 2.97 0.84 6.50
C VAL A 20 3.80 0.82 5.21
N ARG A 21 4.95 1.49 5.21
CA ARG A 21 5.84 1.57 4.04
C ARG A 21 6.29 0.21 3.55
N GLY A 22 6.76 -0.65 4.47
CA GLY A 22 7.26 -1.98 4.13
C GLY A 22 6.18 -2.90 3.56
N TYR A 23 4.96 -2.85 4.10
CA TYR A 23 3.85 -3.64 3.53
C TYR A 23 3.41 -3.10 2.17
N LEU A 24 3.39 -1.78 1.96
CA LEU A 24 3.08 -1.17 0.66
C LEU A 24 4.18 -1.37 -0.39
N GLU A 25 5.38 -1.81 -0.02
CA GLU A 25 6.41 -2.25 -0.98
C GLU A 25 6.14 -3.63 -1.57
N LEU A 26 5.30 -4.43 -0.90
CA LEU A 26 4.98 -5.81 -1.28
C LEU A 26 3.48 -6.00 -1.59
N PRO A 27 2.88 -5.18 -2.49
CA PRO A 27 1.44 -5.18 -2.73
C PRO A 27 0.91 -6.50 -3.29
N GLU A 28 1.77 -7.32 -3.90
CA GLU A 28 1.46 -8.68 -4.37
C GLU A 28 1.44 -9.73 -3.26
N ARG A 29 2.00 -9.45 -2.08
CA ARG A 29 2.08 -10.38 -0.95
C ARG A 29 1.20 -9.99 0.23
N ALA A 30 1.04 -8.70 0.49
CA ALA A 30 0.36 -8.19 1.67
C ALA A 30 -0.63 -7.06 1.34
N ARG A 31 -1.66 -6.93 2.19
CA ARG A 31 -2.60 -5.81 2.18
C ARG A 31 -2.93 -5.42 3.62
N ILE A 32 -2.76 -4.15 3.95
CA ILE A 32 -3.22 -3.58 5.21
C ILE A 32 -4.75 -3.46 5.14
N LEU A 33 -5.44 -4.08 6.09
CA LEU A 33 -6.90 -4.10 6.17
C LEU A 33 -7.44 -3.24 7.31
N ALA A 34 -6.65 -3.08 8.38
CA ALA A 34 -7.10 -2.37 9.57
C ALA A 34 -5.92 -1.77 10.33
N VAL A 35 -6.20 -0.69 11.06
CA VAL A 35 -5.30 -0.05 12.01
C VAL A 35 -6.06 0.19 13.32
N CYS A 36 -5.37 0.16 14.44
CA CYS A 36 -5.95 0.33 15.76
C CYS A 36 -4.96 1.05 16.68
N ASP A 37 -5.47 1.93 17.54
CA ASP A 37 -4.74 2.55 18.64
C ASP A 37 -5.73 2.89 19.77
N VAL A 38 -5.24 3.03 21.00
CA VAL A 38 -6.05 3.49 22.13
C VAL A 38 -6.40 4.97 22.02
N VAL A 39 -5.58 5.74 21.28
CA VAL A 39 -5.86 7.13 20.92
C VAL A 39 -6.46 7.15 19.51
N GLU A 40 -7.75 7.49 19.40
CA GLU A 40 -8.49 7.47 18.13
C GLU A 40 -7.83 8.31 17.03
N GLU A 41 -7.27 9.46 17.39
CA GLU A 41 -6.57 10.34 16.43
C GLU A 41 -5.38 9.65 15.78
N ASN A 42 -4.57 8.91 16.56
CA ASN A 42 -3.44 8.15 16.02
C ASN A 42 -3.89 7.09 15.00
N ALA A 43 -5.03 6.43 15.26
CA ALA A 43 -5.60 5.45 14.35
C ALA A 43 -6.10 6.11 13.06
N LYS A 44 -6.78 7.27 13.16
CA LYS A 44 -7.24 8.06 12.01
C LYS A 44 -6.07 8.55 11.15
N GLU A 45 -5.07 9.15 11.77
CA GLU A 45 -3.84 9.60 11.08
C GLU A 45 -3.16 8.43 10.38
N ARG A 46 -3.09 7.26 11.03
CA ARG A 46 -2.48 6.06 10.44
C ARG A 46 -3.27 5.55 9.24
N ALA A 47 -4.59 5.49 9.34
CA ALA A 47 -5.46 5.08 8.24
C ALA A 47 -5.31 6.02 7.04
N ALA A 48 -5.34 7.34 7.29
CA ALA A 48 -5.12 8.35 6.26
C ALA A 48 -3.75 8.19 5.57
N MET A 49 -2.68 7.93 6.35
CA MET A 49 -1.35 7.67 5.80
C MET A 49 -1.29 6.40 4.94
N VAL A 50 -1.98 5.32 5.33
CA VAL A 50 -2.04 4.10 4.52
C VAL A 50 -2.66 4.40 3.16
N ILE A 51 -3.75 5.15 3.14
CA ILE A 51 -4.47 5.51 1.91
C ILE A 51 -3.59 6.42 1.04
N SER A 52 -3.07 7.52 1.60
CA SER A 52 -2.29 8.48 0.82
C SER A 52 -0.97 7.91 0.28
N GLU A 53 -0.23 7.12 1.07
CA GLU A 53 0.99 6.47 0.56
C GLU A 53 0.68 5.42 -0.51
N ALA A 54 -0.44 4.69 -0.40
CA ALA A 54 -0.84 3.72 -1.41
C ALA A 54 -1.23 4.40 -2.74
N GLU A 55 -1.96 5.51 -2.67
CA GLU A 55 -2.34 6.32 -3.82
C GLU A 55 -1.12 6.91 -4.54
N GLU A 56 -0.21 7.55 -3.80
CA GLU A 56 1.01 8.13 -4.35
C GLU A 56 1.85 7.08 -5.09
N ARG A 57 2.04 5.91 -4.47
CA ARG A 57 2.78 4.80 -5.07
C ARG A 57 2.06 4.20 -6.28
N SER A 58 0.74 4.07 -6.21
CA SER A 58 -0.08 3.60 -7.32
C SER A 58 0.11 4.49 -8.56
N HIS A 59 0.04 5.81 -8.38
CA HIS A 59 0.25 6.78 -9.44
C HIS A 59 1.67 6.71 -10.00
N LYS A 60 2.67 6.66 -9.12
CA LYS A 60 4.08 6.56 -9.53
C LYS A 60 4.35 5.31 -10.37
N LEU A 61 3.85 4.15 -9.94
CA LEU A 61 4.01 2.90 -10.68
C LEU A 61 3.27 2.91 -12.03
N ALA A 62 2.10 3.56 -12.12
CA ALA A 62 1.39 3.74 -13.38
C ALA A 62 2.20 4.61 -14.36
N GLU A 63 2.86 5.67 -13.87
CA GLU A 63 3.74 6.50 -14.70
C GLU A 63 5.03 5.77 -15.12
N GLU A 64 5.60 4.94 -14.23
CA GLU A 64 6.75 4.09 -14.56
C GLU A 64 6.38 3.03 -15.60
N ALA A 65 5.19 2.43 -15.51
CA ALA A 65 4.70 1.45 -16.48
C ALA A 65 4.58 2.03 -17.90
N LYS A 66 4.24 3.32 -18.04
CA LYS A 66 4.21 4.01 -19.34
C LYS A 66 5.60 4.13 -19.98
N LYS A 67 6.66 4.12 -19.17
CA LYS A 67 8.06 4.27 -19.59
C LYS A 67 8.81 2.94 -19.71
N ALA A 68 8.18 1.83 -19.32
CA ALA A 68 8.80 0.51 -19.37
C ALA A 68 9.12 0.09 -20.81
N GLU A 69 10.31 -0.45 -21.02
CA GLU A 69 10.81 -0.84 -22.34
C GLU A 69 10.32 -2.23 -22.76
N THR A 70 9.94 -3.07 -21.79
CA THR A 70 9.47 -4.43 -22.02
C THR A 70 8.01 -4.60 -21.60
N ALA A 71 7.30 -5.47 -22.33
CA ALA A 71 5.92 -5.82 -22.00
C ALA A 71 5.78 -6.50 -20.62
N GLU A 72 6.80 -7.28 -20.22
CA GLU A 72 6.82 -7.97 -18.92
C GLU A 72 6.94 -6.98 -17.75
N GLU A 73 7.90 -6.05 -17.84
CA GLU A 73 8.07 -5.01 -16.83
C GLU A 73 6.84 -4.11 -16.73
N LYS A 74 6.30 -3.69 -17.88
CA LYS A 74 5.05 -2.92 -17.94
C LYS A 74 3.92 -3.65 -17.23
N GLY A 75 3.69 -4.92 -17.57
CA GLY A 75 2.64 -5.74 -16.96
C GLY A 75 2.79 -5.85 -15.44
N ARG A 76 4.02 -6.04 -14.94
CA ARG A 76 4.30 -6.09 -13.51
C ARG A 76 4.02 -4.76 -12.80
N LEU A 77 4.40 -3.63 -13.39
CA LEU A 77 4.18 -2.30 -12.81
C LEU A 77 2.68 -1.94 -12.81
N GLU A 78 1.96 -2.25 -13.88
CA GLU A 78 0.50 -2.06 -13.97
C GLU A 78 -0.24 -2.92 -12.93
N GLU A 79 0.17 -4.17 -12.74
CA GLU A 79 -0.41 -5.04 -11.71
C GLU A 79 -0.19 -4.46 -10.30
N ARG A 80 1.05 -4.04 -9.97
CA ARG A 80 1.35 -3.45 -8.66
C ARG A 80 0.61 -2.14 -8.44
N SER A 81 0.52 -1.28 -9.46
CA SER A 81 -0.28 -0.05 -9.43
C SER A 81 -1.75 -0.37 -9.13
N LYS A 82 -2.35 -1.32 -9.85
CA LYS A 82 -3.74 -1.74 -9.64
C LYS A 82 -3.98 -2.26 -8.23
N LEU A 83 -3.07 -3.08 -7.68
CA LEU A 83 -3.19 -3.63 -6.33
C LEU A 83 -3.16 -2.56 -5.24
N LEU A 84 -2.41 -1.46 -5.46
CA LEU A 84 -2.34 -0.30 -4.55
C LEU A 84 -3.52 0.67 -4.75
N ALA A 85 -4.05 0.80 -5.96
CA ALA A 85 -5.26 1.60 -6.23
C ALA A 85 -6.50 1.07 -5.47
N GLU A 86 -6.50 -0.19 -5.03
CA GLU A 86 -7.60 -0.76 -4.24
C GLU A 86 -7.79 -0.15 -2.84
N TYR A 87 -6.83 0.67 -2.36
CA TYR A 87 -6.94 1.39 -1.10
C TYR A 87 -7.80 2.66 -1.20
N ALA A 88 -8.05 3.17 -2.40
CA ALA A 88 -8.86 4.37 -2.63
C ALA A 88 -10.38 4.09 -2.65
N LYS A 89 -10.82 2.93 -2.15
CA LYS A 89 -12.22 2.50 -2.08
C LYS A 89 -12.77 2.64 -0.67
#